data_AF-F7NN06-F1
#
_entry.id   AF-F7NN06-F1
#
_cell.length_a   1.000
_cell.length_b   1.000
_cell.length_c   1.000
_cell.angle_alpha   90.00
_cell.angle_beta   90.00
_cell.angle_gamma   90.00
#
_symmetry.space_group_name_H-M   'P 1'
#
loop_
_entity.id
_entity.type
_entity.pdbx_description
1 polymer ?
#
loop_
_entity_poly.entity_id
_entity_poly.type
_entity_poly.pdbx_seq_one_letter_code
_entity_poly.pdbx_strand_id
1 'polypeptide(L)'
;MKQGNTSSNAQVLINLAESLALVESLEADFLNAHNDLGSHVRKVIDRILMEKSKYDQKVRALSVEKSELMKQIKDEQEKASDFIRIGYRGKIPEPNTKPLEKRLEEIREEQEAITRMMDSPRPLPDEEREFHRLYSIAEEKRAPAKQAAEALCSQVQAAVKIINERFIPDGIRSRTEFKYRNLLSATSRYFAEMTGGF
;
A
#
# COMPACT_ATOMS: atom_id res chain seq x y z
N MET A 1 15.54 -59.22 -15.77
CA MET A 1 14.30 -58.53 -16.19
C MET A 1 14.09 -57.28 -15.31
N LYS A 2 14.27 -56.05 -15.83
CA LYS A 2 14.05 -54.76 -15.12
C LYS A 2 13.30 -53.73 -16.00
N GLN A 3 12.47 -54.17 -16.95
CA GLN A 3 11.84 -53.27 -17.93
C GLN A 3 10.53 -52.59 -17.45
N GLY A 4 9.93 -53.03 -16.34
CA GLY A 4 8.68 -52.43 -15.82
C GLY A 4 8.83 -51.08 -15.13
N ASN A 5 10.05 -50.59 -14.90
CA ASN A 5 10.30 -49.48 -13.97
C ASN A 5 10.77 -48.18 -14.65
N THR A 6 11.20 -48.23 -15.91
CA THR A 6 11.65 -47.04 -16.68
C THR A 6 10.49 -46.18 -17.15
N SER A 7 9.37 -46.79 -17.56
CA SER A 7 8.15 -46.06 -17.98
C SER A 7 7.54 -45.24 -16.82
N SER A 8 7.52 -45.81 -15.60
CA SER A 8 7.03 -45.10 -14.41
C SER A 8 7.89 -43.90 -14.01
N ASN A 9 9.20 -43.93 -14.26
CA ASN A 9 10.09 -42.83 -13.88
C ASN A 9 10.06 -41.67 -14.87
N ALA A 10 9.96 -41.97 -16.16
CA ALA A 10 9.78 -40.95 -17.18
C ALA A 10 8.49 -40.17 -16.94
N GLN A 11 7.41 -40.87 -16.54
CA GLN A 11 6.15 -40.22 -16.18
C GLN A 11 6.28 -39.28 -14.98
N VAL A 12 7.06 -39.63 -13.95
CA VAL A 12 7.28 -38.75 -12.79
C VAL A 12 7.99 -37.45 -13.19
N LEU A 13 8.96 -37.52 -14.11
CA LEU A 13 9.67 -36.33 -14.60
C LEU A 13 8.79 -35.46 -15.51
N ILE A 14 7.94 -36.08 -16.34
CA ILE A 14 6.95 -35.36 -17.17
C ILE A 14 5.94 -34.63 -16.27
N ASN A 15 5.35 -35.33 -15.30
CA ASN A 15 4.41 -34.73 -14.36
C ASN A 15 5.03 -33.57 -13.56
N LEU A 16 6.33 -33.68 -13.21
CA LEU A 16 7.06 -32.63 -12.53
C LEU A 16 7.21 -31.37 -13.41
N ALA A 17 7.54 -31.54 -14.69
CA ALA A 17 7.68 -30.44 -15.63
C ALA A 17 6.33 -29.74 -15.90
N GLU A 18 5.24 -30.51 -16.06
CA GLU A 18 3.89 -29.97 -16.22
C GLU A 18 3.42 -29.22 -14.96
N SER A 19 3.74 -29.75 -13.78
CA SER A 19 3.38 -29.09 -12.51
C SER A 19 4.19 -27.83 -12.27
N LEU A 20 5.46 -27.78 -12.72
CA LEU A 20 6.26 -26.56 -12.66
C LEU A 20 5.67 -25.46 -13.55
N ALA A 21 5.33 -25.77 -14.80
CA ALA A 21 4.71 -24.81 -15.72
C ALA A 21 3.34 -24.30 -15.21
N LEU A 22 2.55 -25.17 -14.57
CA LEU A 22 1.29 -24.78 -13.94
C LEU A 22 1.52 -23.81 -12.77
N VAL A 23 2.51 -24.06 -11.92
CA VAL A 23 2.85 -23.18 -10.80
C VAL A 23 3.29 -21.82 -11.29
N GLU A 24 4.19 -21.75 -12.29
CA GLU A 24 4.65 -20.49 -12.88
C GLU A 24 3.49 -19.67 -13.46
N SER A 25 2.54 -20.33 -14.15
CA SER A 25 1.36 -19.66 -14.68
C SER A 25 0.43 -19.12 -13.58
N LEU A 26 0.17 -19.92 -12.54
CA LEU A 26 -0.70 -19.51 -11.43
C LEU A 26 -0.06 -18.42 -10.57
N GLU A 27 1.26 -18.46 -10.40
CA GLU A 27 2.02 -17.43 -9.73
C GLU A 27 1.98 -16.11 -10.50
N ALA A 28 2.17 -16.14 -11.82
CA ALA A 28 2.04 -14.96 -12.67
C ALA A 28 0.63 -14.34 -12.57
N ASP A 29 -0.42 -15.17 -12.60
CA ASP A 29 -1.81 -14.75 -12.42
C ASP A 29 -2.04 -14.06 -11.06
N PHE A 30 -1.52 -14.65 -9.98
CA PHE A 30 -1.62 -14.08 -8.64
C PHE A 30 -0.84 -12.76 -8.53
N LEU A 31 0.40 -12.70 -9.04
CA LEU A 31 1.21 -11.49 -9.02
C LEU A 31 0.56 -10.36 -9.82
N ASN A 32 -0.06 -10.65 -10.96
CA ASN A 32 -0.80 -9.66 -11.74
C ASN A 32 -1.99 -9.11 -10.95
N ALA A 33 -2.81 -9.98 -10.35
CA ALA A 33 -3.95 -9.55 -9.51
C ALA A 33 -3.50 -8.73 -8.29
N HIS A 34 -2.39 -9.13 -7.66
CA HIS A 34 -1.81 -8.41 -6.53
C HIS A 34 -1.26 -7.03 -6.96
N ASN A 35 -0.62 -6.94 -8.13
CA ASN A 35 -0.13 -5.68 -8.67
C ASN A 35 -1.27 -4.72 -9.02
N ASP A 36 -2.38 -5.22 -9.56
CA ASP A 36 -3.57 -4.41 -9.82
C ASP A 36 -4.16 -3.84 -8.52
N LEU A 37 -4.28 -4.66 -7.48
CA LEU A 37 -4.70 -4.22 -6.14
C LEU A 37 -3.73 -3.17 -5.57
N GLY A 38 -2.43 -3.41 -5.65
CA GLY A 38 -1.41 -2.47 -5.17
C GLY A 38 -1.40 -1.15 -5.94
N SER A 39 -1.64 -1.19 -7.25
CA SER A 39 -1.79 -0.01 -8.11
C SER A 39 -3.00 0.82 -7.70
N HIS A 40 -4.14 0.17 -7.41
CA HIS A 40 -5.33 0.84 -6.90
C HIS A 40 -5.07 1.51 -5.56
N VAL A 41 -4.53 0.79 -4.58
CA VAL A 41 -4.20 1.33 -3.25
C VAL A 41 -3.27 2.54 -3.36
N ARG A 42 -2.25 2.49 -4.23
CA ARG A 42 -1.34 3.60 -4.46
C ARG A 42 -2.06 4.84 -5.00
N LYS A 43 -2.94 4.68 -5.99
CA LYS A 43 -3.75 5.79 -6.53
C LYS A 43 -4.61 6.46 -5.47
N VAL A 44 -5.23 5.67 -4.59
CA VAL A 44 -6.06 6.18 -3.48
C VAL A 44 -5.20 6.97 -2.50
N ILE A 45 -4.03 6.44 -2.12
CA ILE A 45 -3.07 7.14 -1.25
C ILE A 45 -2.62 8.46 -1.88
N ASP A 46 -2.24 8.45 -3.16
CA ASP A 46 -1.78 9.65 -3.87
C ASP A 46 -2.88 10.71 -3.91
N ARG A 47 -4.13 10.34 -4.20
CA ARG A 47 -5.28 11.25 -4.13
C ARG A 47 -5.43 11.86 -2.74
N ILE A 48 -5.43 11.05 -1.69
CA ILE A 48 -5.57 11.50 -0.30
C ILE A 48 -4.45 12.48 0.07
N LEU A 49 -3.21 12.18 -0.31
CA LEU A 49 -2.06 13.06 -0.07
C LEU A 49 -2.19 14.38 -0.84
N MET A 50 -2.68 14.35 -2.09
CA MET A 50 -2.95 15.56 -2.86
C MET A 50 -4.06 16.41 -2.21
N GLU A 51 -5.15 15.80 -1.74
CA GLU A 51 -6.22 16.51 -1.04
C GLU A 51 -5.72 17.14 0.26
N LYS A 52 -4.96 16.39 1.06
CA LYS A 52 -4.33 16.92 2.28
C LYS A 52 -3.43 18.11 1.97
N SER A 53 -2.61 18.00 0.92
CA SER A 53 -1.75 19.11 0.49
C SER A 53 -2.53 20.35 0.08
N LYS A 54 -3.68 20.20 -0.61
CA LYS A 54 -4.58 21.32 -0.94
C LYS A 54 -5.15 21.98 0.32
N TYR A 55 -5.57 21.18 1.30
CA TYR A 55 -6.07 21.70 2.57
C TYR A 55 -4.99 22.42 3.37
N ASP A 56 -3.77 21.87 3.44
CA ASP A 56 -2.63 22.53 4.08
C ASP A 56 -2.32 23.89 3.43
N GLN A 57 -2.36 23.97 2.09
CA GLN A 57 -2.19 25.24 1.37
C GLN A 57 -3.31 26.23 1.69
N LYS A 58 -4.56 25.77 1.76
CA LYS A 58 -5.71 26.62 2.12
C LYS A 58 -5.57 27.16 3.55
N VAL A 59 -5.18 26.33 4.51
CA VAL A 59 -4.94 26.75 5.91
C VAL A 59 -3.83 27.80 6.00
N ARG A 60 -2.74 27.64 5.23
CA ARG A 60 -1.66 28.63 5.16
C ARG A 60 -2.15 29.97 4.59
N ALA A 61 -2.92 29.94 3.49
CA ALA A 61 -3.50 31.15 2.90
C ALA A 61 -4.42 31.88 3.88
N LEU A 62 -5.31 31.15 4.56
CA LEU A 62 -6.18 31.69 5.61
C LEU A 62 -5.38 32.28 6.79
N SER A 63 -4.23 31.70 7.12
CA SER A 63 -3.36 32.20 8.20
C SER A 63 -2.66 33.51 7.82
N VAL A 64 -2.28 33.67 6.55
CA VAL A 64 -1.76 34.93 6.01
C VAL A 64 -2.86 35.99 6.02
N GLU A 65 -4.04 35.69 5.47
CA GLU A 65 -5.20 36.59 5.47
C GLU A 65 -5.56 37.05 6.88
N LYS A 66 -5.62 36.12 7.85
CA LYS A 66 -5.83 36.43 9.27
C LYS A 66 -4.83 37.44 9.82
N SER A 67 -3.54 37.26 9.48
CA SER A 67 -2.47 38.14 9.96
C SER A 67 -2.59 39.54 9.36
N GLU A 68 -2.97 39.64 8.09
CA GLU A 68 -3.23 40.92 7.41
C GLU A 68 -4.45 41.65 7.99
N LEU A 69 -5.55 40.94 8.23
CA LEU A 69 -6.75 41.52 8.86
C LEU A 69 -6.47 42.02 10.28
N MET A 70 -5.72 41.25 11.08
CA MET A 70 -5.30 41.69 12.42
C MET A 70 -4.44 42.96 12.37
N LYS A 71 -3.57 43.09 11.37
CA LYS A 71 -2.80 44.32 11.14
C LYS A 71 -3.72 45.49 10.75
N GLN A 72 -4.66 45.29 9.85
CA GLN A 72 -5.63 46.33 9.46
C GLN A 72 -6.49 46.81 10.63
N ILE A 73 -6.95 45.89 11.48
CA ILE A 73 -7.69 46.25 12.71
C ILE A 73 -6.82 47.12 13.61
N LYS A 74 -5.56 46.72 13.82
CA LYS A 74 -4.61 47.48 14.63
C LYS A 74 -4.37 48.88 14.05
N ASP A 75 -4.16 48.98 12.73
CA ASP A 75 -3.93 50.24 12.03
C ASP A 75 -5.17 51.17 12.16
N GLU A 76 -6.39 50.65 12.05
CA GLU A 76 -7.63 51.42 12.26
C GLU A 76 -7.80 51.88 13.72
N GLN A 77 -7.46 51.04 14.69
CA GLN A 77 -7.47 51.40 16.11
C GLN A 77 -6.41 52.46 16.45
N GLU A 78 -5.22 52.37 15.84
CA GLU A 78 -4.15 53.36 15.99
C GLU A 78 -4.56 54.71 15.39
N LYS A 79 -5.15 54.74 14.19
CA LYS A 79 -5.68 55.98 13.60
C LYS A 79 -6.69 56.67 14.51
N ALA A 80 -7.65 55.92 15.07
CA ALA A 80 -8.63 56.46 16.02
C ALA A 80 -7.96 57.02 17.28
N SER A 81 -6.92 56.34 17.78
CA SER A 81 -6.14 56.77 18.95
C SER A 81 -5.30 58.03 18.66
N ASP A 82 -4.77 58.16 17.45
CA ASP A 82 -4.01 59.34 17.03
C ASP A 82 -4.86 60.60 17.02
N PHE A 83 -6.14 60.53 16.62
CA PHE A 83 -7.08 61.65 16.72
C PHE A 83 -7.29 62.11 18.17
N ILE A 84 -7.32 61.18 19.13
CA ILE A 84 -7.39 61.49 20.56
C ILE A 84 -6.10 62.20 21.00
N ARG A 85 -4.94 61.69 20.59
CA ARG A 85 -3.62 62.19 21.01
C ARG A 85 -3.33 63.61 20.52
N ILE A 86 -3.77 63.98 19.32
CA ILE A 86 -3.60 65.35 18.77
C ILE A 86 -4.62 66.36 19.34
N GLY A 87 -5.46 65.95 20.30
CA GLY A 87 -6.45 66.83 20.93
C GLY A 87 -7.59 67.22 20.01
N TYR A 88 -7.92 66.39 19.02
CA TYR A 88 -9.00 66.66 18.08
C TYR A 88 -10.33 66.79 18.82
N ARG A 89 -10.95 67.98 18.78
CA ARG A 89 -12.22 68.28 19.50
C ARG A 89 -13.49 67.89 18.74
N GLY A 90 -13.36 67.32 17.53
CA GLY A 90 -14.48 66.82 16.74
C GLY A 90 -14.93 65.40 17.15
N LYS A 91 -15.99 64.87 16.52
CA LYS A 91 -16.34 63.45 16.68
C LYS A 91 -15.19 62.60 16.16
N ILE A 92 -14.58 61.80 17.03
CA ILE A 92 -13.56 60.82 16.66
C ILE A 92 -14.22 59.80 15.73
N PRO A 93 -13.65 59.50 14.56
CA PRO A 93 -14.16 58.44 13.70
C PRO A 93 -14.15 57.12 14.46
N GLU A 94 -15.29 56.44 14.56
CA GLU A 94 -15.29 55.07 15.10
C GLU A 94 -14.50 54.17 14.14
N PRO A 95 -13.54 53.38 14.65
CA PRO A 95 -12.80 52.45 13.81
C PRO A 95 -13.78 51.44 13.21
N ASN A 96 -13.82 51.35 11.88
CA ASN A 96 -14.75 50.48 11.17
C ASN A 96 -14.20 49.03 11.10
N THR A 97 -14.06 48.39 12.26
CA THR A 97 -13.46 47.04 12.38
C THR A 97 -14.48 45.91 12.25
N LYS A 98 -15.78 46.18 12.40
CA LYS A 98 -16.84 45.15 12.36
C LYS A 98 -16.78 44.23 11.11
N PRO A 99 -16.54 44.74 9.88
CA PRO A 99 -16.40 43.86 8.72
C PRO A 99 -15.16 42.96 8.79
N LEU A 100 -14.05 43.47 9.34
CA LEU A 100 -12.80 42.74 9.51
C LEU A 100 -12.93 41.65 10.57
N GLU A 101 -13.58 41.97 11.70
CA GLU A 101 -13.89 41.02 12.78
C GLU A 101 -14.81 39.90 12.29
N LYS A 102 -15.83 40.23 11.48
CA LYS A 102 -16.69 39.22 10.86
C LYS A 102 -15.88 38.26 9.98
N ARG A 103 -14.98 38.79 9.13
CA ARG A 103 -14.13 37.95 8.27
C ARG A 103 -13.16 37.08 9.08
N LEU A 104 -12.64 37.56 10.21
CA LEU A 104 -11.81 36.75 11.10
C LEU A 104 -12.57 35.55 11.69
N GLU A 105 -13.85 35.71 12.03
CA GLU A 105 -14.69 34.60 12.49
C GLU A 105 -14.97 33.61 11.35
N GLU A 106 -15.29 34.09 10.14
CA GLU A 106 -15.44 33.22 8.97
C GLU A 106 -14.16 32.41 8.70
N ILE A 107 -12.98 33.03 8.77
CA ILE A 107 -11.70 32.34 8.62
C ILE A 107 -11.54 31.25 9.67
N ARG A 108 -11.93 31.50 10.92
CA ARG A 108 -11.88 30.52 12.00
C ARG A 108 -12.78 29.33 11.69
N GLU A 109 -14.03 29.58 11.30
CA GLU A 109 -14.97 28.51 10.92
C GLU A 109 -14.45 27.70 9.72
N GLU A 110 -13.86 28.36 8.72
CA GLU A 110 -13.21 27.69 7.58
C GLU A 110 -12.05 26.81 8.03
N GLN A 111 -11.19 27.28 8.94
CA GLN A 111 -10.07 26.50 9.48
C GLN A 111 -10.56 25.28 10.27
N GLU A 112 -11.56 25.44 11.13
CA GLU A 112 -12.16 24.34 11.89
C GLU A 112 -12.82 23.30 10.95
N ALA A 113 -13.51 23.75 9.90
CA ALA A 113 -14.09 22.87 8.89
C ALA A 113 -13.00 22.07 8.15
N ILE A 114 -11.89 22.71 7.77
CA ILE A 114 -10.76 22.03 7.12
C ILE A 114 -10.13 21.00 8.06
N THR A 115 -9.91 21.32 9.33
CA THR A 115 -9.39 20.36 10.32
C THR A 115 -10.27 19.12 10.40
N ARG A 116 -11.59 19.27 10.46
CA ARG A 116 -12.54 18.13 10.47
C ARG A 116 -12.44 17.28 9.21
N MET A 117 -12.24 17.90 8.04
CA MET A 117 -12.04 17.17 6.77
C MET A 117 -10.70 16.41 6.74
N MET A 118 -9.66 16.94 7.41
CA MET A 118 -8.34 16.31 7.47
C MET A 118 -8.20 15.23 8.54
N ASP A 119 -9.06 15.19 9.56
CA ASP A 119 -8.97 14.20 10.66
C ASP A 119 -9.36 12.78 10.22
N SER A 120 -10.04 12.62 9.08
CA SER A 120 -10.37 11.29 8.54
C SER A 120 -10.44 11.32 7.01
N PRO A 121 -9.29 11.37 6.31
CA PRO A 121 -9.30 11.20 4.87
C PRO A 121 -9.69 9.75 4.57
N ARG A 122 -10.90 9.58 4.06
CA ARG A 122 -11.43 8.25 3.73
C ARG A 122 -11.27 7.97 2.23
N PRO A 123 -11.10 6.69 1.86
CA PRO A 123 -11.39 6.27 0.50
C PRO A 123 -12.81 6.72 0.12
N LEU A 124 -12.98 7.08 -1.15
CA LEU A 124 -14.31 7.30 -1.70
C LEU A 124 -15.07 5.96 -1.75
N PRO A 125 -16.40 5.95 -1.69
CA PRO A 125 -17.18 4.71 -1.75
C PRO A 125 -16.87 3.84 -2.98
N ASP A 126 -16.56 4.47 -4.13
CA ASP A 126 -16.17 3.76 -5.35
C ASP A 126 -14.78 3.12 -5.25
N GLU A 127 -13.85 3.80 -4.57
CA GLU A 127 -12.50 3.30 -4.32
C GLU A 127 -12.53 2.11 -3.36
N GLU A 128 -13.40 2.15 -2.35
CA GLU A 128 -13.61 1.06 -1.40
C GLU A 128 -14.23 -0.16 -2.09
N ARG A 129 -15.25 0.05 -2.93
CA ARG A 129 -15.85 -1.03 -3.73
C ARG A 129 -14.84 -1.68 -4.68
N GLU A 130 -14.04 -0.88 -5.37
CA GLU A 130 -13.01 -1.39 -6.28
C GLU A 130 -11.90 -2.14 -5.52
N PHE A 131 -11.50 -1.64 -4.35
CA PHE A 131 -10.57 -2.35 -3.47
C PHE A 131 -11.09 -3.74 -3.11
N HIS A 132 -12.35 -3.84 -2.67
CA HIS A 132 -12.93 -5.14 -2.34
C HIS A 132 -13.01 -6.08 -3.55
N ARG A 133 -13.37 -5.56 -4.72
CA ARG A 133 -13.39 -6.33 -5.97
C ARG A 133 -12.02 -6.91 -6.29
N LEU A 134 -10.98 -6.07 -6.29
CA LEU A 134 -9.60 -6.48 -6.59
C LEU A 134 -9.03 -7.42 -5.52
N TYR A 135 -9.36 -7.18 -4.25
CA TYR A 135 -8.98 -8.04 -3.15
C TYR A 135 -9.58 -9.45 -3.29
N SER A 136 -10.87 -9.56 -3.61
CA SER A 136 -11.52 -10.84 -3.89
C SER A 136 -10.83 -11.59 -5.02
N ILE A 137 -10.49 -10.91 -6.12
CA ILE A 137 -9.76 -11.53 -7.25
C ILE A 137 -8.38 -12.03 -6.80
N ALA A 138 -7.62 -11.21 -6.07
CA ALA A 138 -6.31 -11.61 -5.57
C ALA A 138 -6.38 -12.82 -4.63
N GLU A 139 -7.38 -12.87 -3.74
CA GLU A 139 -7.58 -13.97 -2.81
C GLU A 139 -8.04 -15.25 -3.52
N GLU A 140 -8.92 -15.15 -4.53
CA GLU A 140 -9.33 -16.25 -5.40
C GLU A 140 -8.15 -16.87 -6.16
N LYS A 141 -7.18 -16.05 -6.58
CA LYS A 141 -5.95 -16.51 -7.27
C LYS A 141 -4.89 -17.07 -6.32
N ARG A 142 -4.88 -16.63 -5.05
CA ARG A 142 -3.91 -17.06 -4.04
C ARG A 142 -4.04 -18.53 -3.66
N ALA A 143 -5.27 -18.99 -3.44
CA ALA A 143 -5.54 -20.37 -3.02
C ALA A 143 -5.03 -21.44 -4.02
N PRO A 144 -5.34 -21.37 -5.32
CA PRO A 144 -4.84 -22.34 -6.30
C PRO A 144 -3.33 -22.24 -6.50
N ALA A 145 -2.75 -21.03 -6.49
CA ALA A 145 -1.29 -20.86 -6.57
C ALA A 145 -0.57 -21.55 -5.39
N LYS A 146 -1.10 -21.38 -4.17
CA LYS A 146 -0.59 -22.04 -2.97
C LYS A 146 -0.70 -23.57 -3.06
N GLN A 147 -1.88 -24.08 -3.44
CA GLN A 147 -2.09 -25.52 -3.57
C GLN A 147 -1.19 -26.16 -4.63
N ALA A 148 -1.00 -25.49 -5.78
CA ALA A 148 -0.11 -25.95 -6.83
C ALA A 148 1.36 -26.01 -6.35
N ALA A 149 1.82 -24.98 -5.62
CA ALA A 149 3.16 -24.95 -5.04
C ALA A 149 3.39 -26.08 -4.01
N GLU A 150 2.40 -26.35 -3.15
CA GLU A 150 2.44 -27.46 -2.18
C GLU A 150 2.48 -28.84 -2.88
N ALA A 151 1.68 -29.00 -3.95
CA ALA A 151 1.69 -30.21 -4.78
C ALA A 151 3.05 -30.40 -5.48
N LEU A 152 3.62 -29.34 -6.04
CA LEU A 152 4.95 -29.36 -6.67
C LEU A 152 6.02 -29.79 -5.66
N CYS A 153 5.99 -29.28 -4.43
CA CYS A 153 6.92 -29.71 -3.38
C CYS A 153 6.87 -31.23 -3.14
N SER A 154 5.67 -31.80 -3.11
CA SER A 154 5.48 -33.25 -2.94
C SER A 154 6.00 -34.05 -4.14
N GLN A 155 5.84 -33.54 -5.36
CA GLN A 155 6.37 -34.19 -6.56
C GLN A 155 7.90 -34.11 -6.65
N VAL A 156 8.48 -32.97 -6.24
CA VAL A 156 9.93 -32.80 -6.12
C VAL A 156 10.51 -33.80 -5.11
N GLN A 157 9.85 -34.04 -3.97
CA GLN A 157 10.26 -35.09 -3.02
C GLN A 157 10.32 -36.47 -3.69
N ALA A 158 9.28 -36.82 -4.43
CA ALA A 158 9.19 -38.10 -5.12
C ALA A 158 10.30 -38.25 -6.18
N ALA A 159 10.55 -37.20 -6.97
CA ALA A 159 11.62 -37.19 -7.96
C ALA A 159 13.02 -37.33 -7.31
N VAL A 160 13.28 -36.60 -6.21
CA VAL A 160 14.55 -36.71 -5.46
C VAL A 160 14.73 -38.12 -4.89
N LYS A 161 13.67 -38.74 -4.34
CA LYS A 161 13.71 -40.12 -3.85
C LYS A 161 14.10 -41.09 -4.97
N ILE A 162 13.48 -40.97 -6.14
CA ILE A 162 13.80 -41.80 -7.32
C ILE A 162 15.26 -41.62 -7.74
N ILE A 163 15.76 -40.37 -7.75
CA ILE A 163 17.15 -40.07 -8.11
C ILE A 163 18.12 -40.75 -7.12
N ASN A 164 17.87 -40.61 -5.82
CA ASN A 164 18.67 -41.24 -4.77
C ASN A 164 18.61 -42.78 -4.80
N GLU A 165 17.47 -43.35 -5.18
CA GLU A 165 17.29 -44.80 -5.25
C GLU A 165 17.94 -45.43 -6.49
N ARG A 166 17.95 -44.73 -7.64
CA ARG A 166 18.44 -45.29 -8.91
C ARG A 166 19.86 -44.92 -9.29
N PHE A 167 20.31 -43.74 -8.90
CA PHE A 167 21.57 -43.19 -9.40
C PHE A 167 22.64 -43.05 -8.33
N ILE A 168 22.30 -43.29 -7.05
CA ILE A 168 23.27 -43.27 -5.94
C ILE A 168 23.41 -44.69 -5.37
N PRO A 169 24.57 -45.35 -5.56
CA PRO A 169 24.83 -46.68 -5.01
C PRO A 169 24.80 -46.70 -3.49
N ASP A 170 24.29 -47.79 -2.90
CA ASP A 170 24.08 -47.93 -1.45
C ASP A 170 25.36 -47.66 -0.61
N GLY A 171 26.54 -47.94 -1.14
CA GLY A 171 27.84 -47.76 -0.45
C GLY A 171 28.32 -46.31 -0.28
N ILE A 172 27.72 -45.33 -0.95
CA ILE A 172 28.12 -43.91 -0.90
C ILE A 172 26.97 -42.96 -0.49
N ARG A 173 25.77 -43.48 -0.23
CA ARG A 173 24.59 -42.68 0.17
C ARG A 173 24.85 -41.72 1.33
N SER A 174 25.58 -42.13 2.37
CA SER A 174 25.86 -41.26 3.52
C SER A 174 26.70 -40.01 3.18
N ARG A 175 27.46 -40.02 2.07
CA ARG A 175 28.33 -38.92 1.61
C ARG A 175 27.76 -38.13 0.44
N THR A 176 26.94 -38.73 -0.42
CA THR A 176 26.53 -38.14 -1.71
C THR A 176 25.02 -38.07 -1.91
N GLU A 177 24.20 -38.52 -0.95
CA GLU A 177 22.74 -38.44 -1.04
C GLU A 177 22.29 -37.02 -1.37
N PHE A 178 21.48 -36.90 -2.43
CA PHE A 178 20.86 -35.64 -2.81
C PHE A 178 19.81 -35.32 -1.76
N LYS A 179 20.19 -34.56 -0.73
CA LYS A 179 19.30 -34.29 0.39
C LYS A 179 18.21 -33.34 -0.06
N TYR A 180 16.97 -33.82 -0.04
CA TYR A 180 15.74 -33.02 -0.22
C TYR A 180 15.76 -31.73 0.63
N ARG A 181 16.39 -31.78 1.81
CA ARG A 181 16.59 -30.63 2.71
C ARG A 181 17.46 -29.51 2.11
N ASN A 182 18.43 -29.83 1.26
CA ASN A 182 19.27 -28.84 0.58
C ASN A 182 18.51 -28.15 -0.56
N LEU A 183 17.68 -28.92 -1.29
CA LEU A 183 16.79 -28.38 -2.31
C LEU A 183 15.72 -27.49 -1.67
N LEU A 184 15.01 -27.97 -0.65
CA LEU A 184 14.09 -27.17 0.15
C LEU A 184 14.75 -25.95 0.79
N SER A 185 15.99 -26.02 1.28
CA SER A 185 16.62 -24.82 1.85
C SER A 185 16.88 -23.73 0.81
N ALA A 186 17.05 -24.10 -0.47
CA ALA A 186 17.14 -23.16 -1.58
C ALA A 186 15.74 -22.69 -2.04
N THR A 187 14.78 -23.61 -2.17
CA THR A 187 13.41 -23.30 -2.62
C THR A 187 12.59 -22.59 -1.54
N SER A 188 12.70 -22.97 -0.26
CA SER A 188 12.05 -22.29 0.87
C SER A 188 12.68 -20.95 1.22
N ARG A 189 13.99 -20.71 0.98
CA ARG A 189 14.55 -19.34 1.04
C ARG A 189 13.96 -18.47 -0.05
N TYR A 190 13.89 -18.99 -1.27
CA TYR A 190 13.25 -18.32 -2.39
C TYR A 190 11.76 -18.00 -2.10
N PHE A 191 10.98 -18.95 -1.58
CA PHE A 191 9.58 -18.72 -1.18
C PHE A 191 9.43 -17.82 0.05
N ALA A 192 10.32 -17.88 1.06
CA ALA A 192 10.27 -17.00 2.23
C ALA A 192 10.65 -15.55 1.89
N GLU A 193 11.55 -15.34 0.93
CA GLU A 193 11.89 -14.03 0.37
C GLU A 193 10.72 -13.48 -0.49
N MET A 194 9.97 -14.34 -1.18
CA MET A 194 8.84 -13.94 -2.03
C MET A 194 7.51 -13.75 -1.29
N THR A 195 7.32 -14.39 -0.12
CA THR A 195 6.08 -14.27 0.69
C THR A 195 6.14 -13.19 1.77
N GLY A 196 7.24 -12.45 1.86
CA GLY A 196 7.42 -11.40 2.87
C GLY A 196 7.41 -11.98 4.28
N GLY A 197 8.55 -12.54 4.70
CA GLY A 197 8.83 -12.66 6.13
C GLY A 197 8.63 -11.29 6.79
N PHE A 198 7.78 -11.25 7.81
CA PHE A 198 7.47 -10.05 8.62
C PHE A 198 8.71 -9.27 9.04
#